data_AF-A0A0R2JCA1-F1
#
_entry.id   AF-A0A0R2JCA1-F1
#
_cell.length_a   1.000
_cell.length_b   1.000
_cell.length_c   1.000
_cell.angle_alpha   90.00
_cell.angle_beta   90.00
_cell.angle_gamma   90.00
#
_symmetry.space_group_name_H-M   'P 1'
#
loop_
_entity.id
_entity.type
_entity.pdbx_description
1 polymer ?
#
loop_
_entity_poly.entity_id
_entity_poly.type
_entity_poly.pdbx_seq_one_letter_code
_entity_poly.pdbx_strand_id
1 'polypeptide(L)'
;MNVEKISLALGPEDVLRAKQHKYSDRDLKLLKSVTDEDKFMLLDKSNKKTVFGSGLNYVTQHEIGKENWEGYFEFRYFTLKTDQNKLLESLMQKWENGYEVPVGLRYSLVLHVPRKNLQYLMINVWDSDIDFFDWNTSAKNELNQFGYNENSEPYISHFVIAPEKKEKQ
;
A
#
# COMPACT_ATOMS: atom_id res chain seq x y z
N MET A 1 3.39 18.21 14.52
CA MET A 1 4.18 16.96 14.45
C MET A 1 3.55 16.10 13.36
N ASN A 2 4.29 15.69 12.34
CA ASN A 2 3.74 14.79 11.32
C ASN A 2 3.62 13.40 11.93
N VAL A 3 2.40 12.93 12.10
CA VAL A 3 2.11 11.57 12.55
C VAL A 3 2.23 10.66 11.34
N GLU A 4 3.03 9.60 11.44
CA GLU A 4 3.10 8.56 10.43
C GLU A 4 1.75 7.85 10.40
N LYS A 5 1.02 7.99 9.29
CA LYS A 5 -0.30 7.36 9.15
C LYS A 5 -0.17 5.84 9.11
N ILE A 6 0.83 5.35 8.39
CA ILE A 6 1.16 3.94 8.36
C ILE A 6 2.67 3.69 8.46
N SER A 7 3.03 2.46 8.81
CA SER A 7 4.40 1.94 8.74
C SER A 7 4.41 0.50 8.23
N LEU A 8 5.48 0.14 7.52
CA LEU A 8 5.63 -1.18 6.92
C LEU A 8 6.93 -1.83 7.39
N ALA A 9 6.88 -3.13 7.66
CA ALA A 9 8.06 -3.96 7.87
C ALA A 9 7.95 -5.25 7.04
N LEU A 10 9.02 -5.57 6.30
CA LEU A 10 9.16 -6.84 5.59
C LEU A 10 10.06 -7.78 6.39
N GLY A 11 9.79 -9.07 6.33
CA GLY A 11 10.64 -10.07 6.96
C GLY A 11 9.98 -11.44 7.07
N PRO A 12 10.69 -12.41 7.67
CA PRO A 12 10.15 -13.74 7.91
C PRO A 12 8.89 -13.69 8.77
N GLU A 13 7.95 -14.58 8.47
CA GLU A 13 6.64 -14.63 9.13
C GLU A 13 6.74 -14.65 10.66
N ASP A 14 7.57 -15.53 11.23
CA ASP A 14 7.68 -15.71 12.68
C ASP A 14 8.22 -14.46 13.38
N VAL A 15 9.13 -13.73 12.73
CA VAL A 15 9.66 -12.46 13.24
C VAL A 15 8.57 -11.39 13.26
N LEU A 16 7.77 -11.32 12.20
CA LEU A 16 6.68 -10.34 12.11
C LEU A 16 5.53 -10.69 13.06
N ARG A 17 5.18 -11.98 13.22
CA ARG A 17 4.21 -12.44 14.23
C ARG A 17 4.67 -12.12 15.64
N ALA A 18 5.94 -12.35 15.98
CA ALA A 18 6.48 -11.98 17.29
C ALA A 18 6.37 -10.47 17.56
N LYS A 19 6.59 -9.62 16.54
CA LYS A 19 6.35 -8.18 16.64
C LYS A 19 4.87 -7.85 16.84
N GLN A 20 3.97 -8.50 16.10
CA GLN A 20 2.53 -8.31 16.22
C GLN A 20 2.04 -8.60 17.65
N HIS A 21 2.52 -9.69 18.26
CA HIS A 21 2.19 -10.04 19.65
C HIS A 21 2.81 -9.08 20.66
N LYS A 22 4.08 -8.69 20.45
CA LYS A 22 4.79 -7.77 21.36
C LYS A 22 4.14 -6.38 21.43
N TYR A 23 3.57 -5.91 20.33
CA TYR A 23 2.95 -4.60 20.20
C TYR A 23 1.44 -4.72 20.01
N SER A 24 0.78 -5.49 20.87
CA SER A 24 -0.67 -5.75 20.79
C SER A 24 -1.54 -4.50 21.04
N ASP A 25 -0.96 -3.40 21.53
CA ASP A 25 -1.61 -2.08 21.65
C ASP A 25 -1.62 -1.28 20.33
N ARG A 26 -0.95 -1.82 19.30
CA ARG A 26 -0.89 -1.27 17.96
C ARG A 26 -1.88 -1.98 17.07
N ASP A 27 -2.38 -1.24 16.09
CA ASP A 27 -3.24 -1.77 15.07
C ASP A 27 -2.40 -2.36 13.93
N LEU A 28 -2.00 -3.62 14.11
CA LEU A 28 -1.05 -4.33 13.26
C LEU A 28 -1.75 -5.42 12.43
N LYS A 29 -1.53 -5.39 11.12
CA LYS A 29 -2.06 -6.38 10.17
C LYS A 29 -0.91 -7.09 9.46
N LEU A 30 -0.84 -8.40 9.61
CA LEU A 30 0.11 -9.25 8.90
C LEU A 30 -0.46 -9.62 7.53
N LEU A 31 0.35 -9.41 6.49
CA LEU A 31 0.03 -9.67 5.11
C LEU A 31 1.02 -10.70 4.55
N LYS A 32 0.52 -11.62 3.72
CA LYS A 32 1.31 -12.62 2.98
C LYS A 32 1.32 -12.24 1.51
N SER A 33 2.48 -12.31 0.85
CA SER A 33 2.55 -12.05 -0.58
C SER A 33 1.81 -13.13 -1.38
N VAL A 34 1.16 -12.71 -2.46
CA VAL A 34 0.43 -13.62 -3.35
C VAL A 34 1.38 -14.35 -4.31
N THR A 35 2.54 -13.76 -4.60
CA THR A 35 3.50 -14.28 -5.59
C THR A 35 4.72 -14.96 -4.97
N ASP A 36 4.93 -14.82 -3.66
CA ASP A 36 6.09 -15.30 -2.95
C ASP A 36 5.67 -15.80 -1.56
N GLU A 37 5.72 -17.12 -1.36
CA GLU A 37 5.19 -17.73 -0.13
C GLU A 37 5.98 -17.38 1.13
N ASP A 38 7.25 -17.00 0.98
CA ASP A 38 8.16 -16.67 2.09
C ASP A 38 8.16 -15.16 2.41
N LYS A 39 7.45 -14.36 1.61
CA LYS A 39 7.41 -12.90 1.76
C LYS A 39 6.18 -12.45 2.55
N PHE A 40 6.45 -11.89 3.72
CA PHE A 40 5.43 -11.30 4.60
C PHE A 40 5.69 -9.82 4.84
N MET A 41 4.61 -9.09 5.09
CA MET A 41 4.63 -7.68 5.44
C MET A 41 3.78 -7.43 6.67
N LEU A 42 4.30 -6.68 7.64
CA LEU A 42 3.53 -6.18 8.76
C LEU A 42 3.19 -4.71 8.51
N LEU A 43 1.90 -4.43 8.38
CA LEU A 43 1.33 -3.11 8.24
C LEU A 43 0.90 -2.60 9.62
N ASP A 44 1.47 -1.48 10.05
CA ASP A 44 1.01 -0.71 11.21
C ASP A 44 0.16 0.46 10.71
N LYS A 45 -1.11 0.48 11.11
CA LYS A 45 -2.09 1.53 10.80
C LYS A 45 -2.58 2.27 12.04
N SER A 46 -1.80 2.22 13.11
CA SER A 46 -2.17 2.81 14.40
C SER A 46 -2.14 4.34 14.44
N ASN A 47 -1.71 5.02 13.37
CA ASN A 47 -1.45 6.47 13.37
C ASN A 47 -0.53 6.89 14.54
N LYS A 48 0.47 6.07 14.84
CA LYS A 48 1.47 6.31 15.88
C LYS A 48 2.86 6.21 15.26
N LYS A 49 3.83 6.86 15.87
CA LYS A 49 5.25 6.71 15.48
C LYS A 49 5.63 5.24 15.41
N THR A 50 6.32 4.87 14.33
CA THR A 50 6.72 3.49 14.06
C THR A 50 7.49 2.84 15.21
N VAL A 51 7.19 1.57 15.46
CA VAL A 51 7.98 0.68 16.35
C VAL A 51 9.00 -0.15 15.56
N PHE A 52 9.04 0.02 14.24
CA PHE A 52 9.95 -0.69 13.36
C PHE A 52 11.29 0.06 13.32
N GLY A 53 12.39 -0.63 13.59
CA GLY A 53 13.74 -0.03 13.69
C GLY A 53 14.30 0.51 12.38
N SER A 54 13.68 0.13 11.25
CA SER A 54 14.00 0.60 9.90
C SER A 54 12.70 0.67 9.09
N GLY A 55 12.05 1.83 9.09
CA GLY A 55 10.87 2.12 8.28
C GLY A 55 11.19 3.17 7.22
N LEU A 56 10.55 3.06 6.06
CA LEU A 56 10.40 4.22 5.17
C LEU A 56 9.33 5.11 5.79
N ASN A 57 9.70 6.33 6.18
CA ASN A 57 8.75 7.28 6.74
C ASN A 57 7.95 7.89 5.59
N TYR A 58 6.67 7.58 5.56
CA TYR A 58 5.73 8.08 4.57
C TYR A 58 4.88 9.21 5.15
N VAL A 59 4.56 10.18 4.30
CA VAL A 59 3.54 11.19 4.57
C VAL A 59 2.36 10.92 3.65
N THR A 60 1.16 10.91 4.21
CA THR A 60 -0.08 10.78 3.44
C THR A 60 -0.32 12.03 2.61
N GLN A 61 -0.53 11.81 1.32
CA GLN A 61 -0.93 12.85 0.35
C GLN A 61 -2.43 12.76 0.07
N HIS A 62 -2.91 11.55 -0.24
CA HIS A 62 -4.32 11.31 -0.53
C HIS A 62 -4.83 10.10 0.23
N GLU A 63 -6.10 10.17 0.62
CA GLU A 63 -6.87 9.08 1.21
C GLU A 63 -8.22 9.06 0.50
N ILE A 64 -8.52 7.95 -0.18
CA ILE A 64 -9.74 7.80 -0.96
C ILE A 64 -10.56 6.65 -0.38
N GLY A 65 -11.87 6.90 -0.22
CA GLY A 65 -12.83 5.95 0.32
C GLY A 65 -12.85 5.93 1.84
N LYS A 66 -13.53 4.95 2.41
CA LYS A 66 -13.54 4.72 3.85
C LYS A 66 -12.45 3.72 4.19
N GLU A 67 -11.75 3.96 5.30
CA GLU A 67 -10.71 3.05 5.77
C GLU A 67 -11.24 1.61 5.88
N ASN A 68 -10.72 0.74 5.02
CA ASN A 68 -11.06 -0.67 4.97
C ASN A 68 -9.84 -1.47 4.55
N TRP A 69 -9.29 -2.24 5.48
CA TRP A 69 -8.09 -3.06 5.30
C TRP A 69 -8.45 -4.55 5.19
N GLU A 70 -9.62 -4.86 4.63
CA GLU A 70 -10.07 -6.21 4.31
C GLU A 70 -10.16 -6.36 2.78
N GLY A 71 -9.36 -7.25 2.21
CA GLY A 71 -9.37 -7.51 0.77
C GLY A 71 -8.01 -7.90 0.19
N TYR A 72 -7.90 -7.71 -1.12
CA TYR A 72 -6.67 -7.92 -1.88
C TYR A 72 -5.86 -6.63 -1.92
N PHE A 73 -4.60 -6.69 -1.50
CA PHE A 73 -3.74 -5.53 -1.41
C PHE A 73 -2.85 -5.40 -2.64
N GLU A 74 -2.85 -4.22 -3.23
CA GLU A 74 -1.86 -3.78 -4.20
C GLU A 74 -0.98 -2.70 -3.56
N PHE A 75 0.33 -2.94 -3.57
CA PHE A 75 1.35 -1.96 -3.24
C PHE A 75 2.05 -1.55 -4.53
N ARG A 76 1.75 -0.35 -5.03
CA ARG A 76 2.32 0.23 -6.24
C ARG A 76 3.34 1.30 -5.88
N TYR A 77 4.58 1.04 -6.23
CA TYR A 77 5.70 1.96 -6.07
C TYR A 77 6.00 2.62 -7.41
N PHE A 78 6.08 3.95 -7.40
CA PHE A 78 6.35 4.73 -8.60
C PHE A 78 7.15 5.99 -8.27
N THR A 79 7.89 6.46 -9.26
CA THR A 79 8.66 7.71 -9.23
C THR A 79 8.09 8.64 -10.28
N LEU A 80 7.56 9.79 -9.85
CA LEU A 80 7.07 10.79 -10.78
C LEU A 80 8.24 11.53 -11.45
N LYS A 81 8.05 11.89 -12.72
CA LYS A 81 8.84 12.94 -13.37
C LYS A 81 8.30 14.32 -12.95
N THR A 82 9.12 15.36 -13.12
CA THR A 82 8.80 16.73 -12.66
C THR A 82 7.45 17.25 -13.21
N ASP A 83 7.07 16.84 -14.41
CA ASP A 83 5.83 17.21 -15.11
C ASP A 83 4.63 16.32 -14.76
N GLN A 84 4.83 15.14 -14.18
CA GLN A 84 3.78 14.16 -13.89
C GLN A 84 3.02 14.43 -12.57
N ASN A 85 3.52 15.32 -11.71
CA ASN A 85 2.85 15.65 -10.45
C ASN A 85 1.40 16.13 -10.66
N LYS A 86 1.16 17.02 -11.63
CA LYS A 86 -0.19 17.53 -11.94
C LYS A 86 -1.14 16.42 -12.39
N LEU A 87 -0.62 15.41 -13.06
CA LEU A 87 -1.40 14.29 -13.53
C LEU A 87 -1.81 13.38 -12.37
N LEU A 88 -0.88 13.05 -11.46
CA LEU A 88 -1.23 12.31 -10.23
C LEU A 88 -2.32 13.06 -9.45
N GLU A 89 -2.13 14.35 -9.19
CA GLU A 89 -3.09 15.18 -8.45
C GLU A 89 -4.48 15.17 -9.12
N SER A 90 -4.54 15.33 -10.44
CA SER A 90 -5.80 15.27 -11.20
C SER A 90 -6.50 13.92 -11.06
N LEU A 91 -5.75 12.81 -11.16
CA LEU A 91 -6.30 11.47 -11.00
C LEU A 91 -6.83 11.24 -9.57
N MET A 92 -6.08 11.66 -8.56
CA MET A 92 -6.49 11.51 -7.16
C MET A 92 -7.72 12.36 -6.84
N GLN A 93 -7.78 13.60 -7.33
CA GLN A 93 -8.95 14.46 -7.17
C GLN A 93 -10.21 13.87 -7.81
N LYS A 94 -10.10 13.22 -8.98
CA LYS A 94 -11.24 12.51 -9.57
C LYS A 94 -11.75 11.44 -8.60
N TRP A 95 -10.85 10.59 -8.10
CA TRP A 95 -11.19 9.50 -7.19
C TRP A 95 -11.77 9.99 -5.85
N GLU A 96 -11.20 11.03 -5.25
CA GLU A 96 -11.70 11.67 -4.03
C GLU A 96 -13.12 12.21 -4.18
N ASN A 97 -13.45 12.72 -5.37
CA ASN A 97 -14.79 13.22 -5.71
C ASN A 97 -15.74 12.10 -6.20
N GLY A 98 -15.32 10.83 -6.16
CA GLY A 98 -16.12 9.69 -6.59
C GLY A 98 -16.23 9.52 -8.10
N TYR A 99 -15.45 10.26 -8.89
CA TYR A 99 -15.41 10.14 -10.34
C TYR A 99 -14.35 9.16 -10.79
N GLU A 100 -14.70 8.29 -11.74
CA GLU A 100 -13.76 7.33 -12.35
C GLU A 100 -13.00 6.46 -11.33
N VAL A 101 -13.60 6.24 -10.16
CA VAL A 101 -13.10 5.30 -9.16
C VAL A 101 -13.18 3.90 -9.75
N PRO A 102 -12.09 3.12 -9.74
CA PRO A 102 -12.10 1.76 -10.23
C PRO A 102 -13.16 0.90 -9.54
N VAL A 103 -13.85 0.06 -10.31
CA VAL A 103 -14.79 -0.92 -9.75
C VAL A 103 -14.01 -1.86 -8.82
N GLY A 104 -14.60 -2.16 -7.65
CA GLY A 104 -13.98 -3.02 -6.65
C GLY A 104 -12.87 -2.36 -5.81
N LEU A 105 -12.53 -1.08 -6.04
CA LEU A 105 -11.62 -0.37 -5.14
C LEU A 105 -12.35 0.02 -3.83
N ARG A 106 -11.91 -0.53 -2.70
CA ARG A 106 -12.49 -0.26 -1.37
C ARG A 106 -11.87 0.96 -0.71
N TYR A 107 -10.55 1.05 -0.80
CA TYR A 107 -9.76 2.04 -0.08
C TYR A 107 -8.43 2.27 -0.82
N SER A 108 -8.00 3.53 -0.90
CA SER A 108 -6.71 3.89 -1.47
C SER A 108 -5.98 4.88 -0.57
N LEU A 109 -4.68 4.67 -0.43
CA LEU A 109 -3.79 5.55 0.30
C LEU A 109 -2.58 5.87 -0.56
N VAL A 110 -2.37 7.16 -0.85
CA VAL A 110 -1.18 7.64 -1.56
C VAL A 110 -0.23 8.29 -0.58
N LEU A 111 1.00 7.82 -0.62
CA LEU A 111 2.04 8.10 0.34
C LEU A 111 3.28 8.60 -0.39
N HIS A 112 3.94 9.59 0.20
CA HIS A 112 5.18 10.16 -0.31
C HIS A 112 6.32 10.00 0.69
N VAL A 113 7.54 9.72 0.22
CA VAL A 113 8.75 9.67 1.06
C VAL A 113 9.44 11.05 1.04
N PRO A 114 9.36 11.87 2.10
CA PRO A 114 9.84 13.26 2.05
C PRO A 114 11.33 13.44 1.74
N ARG A 115 12.14 12.42 2.07
CA ARG A 115 13.60 12.43 1.82
C ARG A 115 13.98 11.94 0.42
N LYS A 116 13.04 11.33 -0.32
CA LYS A 116 13.25 10.83 -1.66
C LYS A 116 12.23 11.50 -2.58
N ASN A 117 12.61 12.67 -3.10
CA ASN A 117 11.76 13.47 -3.97
C ASN A 117 11.13 12.61 -5.06
N LEU A 118 9.82 12.82 -5.27
CA LEU A 118 9.02 12.18 -6.30
C LEU A 118 8.83 10.66 -6.17
N GLN A 119 9.29 10.01 -5.09
CA GLN A 119 8.97 8.60 -4.82
C GLN A 119 7.67 8.47 -4.04
N TYR A 120 6.78 7.63 -4.55
CA TYR A 120 5.46 7.39 -3.99
C TYR A 120 5.22 5.89 -3.77
N LEU A 121 4.36 5.63 -2.80
CA LEU A 121 3.71 4.34 -2.59
C LEU A 121 2.19 4.60 -2.63
N MET A 122 1.49 3.92 -3.52
CA MET A 122 0.04 3.80 -3.47
C MET A 122 -0.30 2.42 -2.91
N ILE A 123 -1.16 2.39 -1.91
CA ILE A 123 -1.73 1.16 -1.37
C ILE A 123 -3.21 1.17 -1.71
N ASN A 124 -3.63 0.20 -2.51
CA ASN A 124 -5.03 -0.03 -2.83
C ASN A 124 -5.50 -1.32 -2.17
N VAL A 125 -6.71 -1.28 -1.62
CA VAL A 125 -7.42 -2.45 -1.10
C VAL A 125 -8.60 -2.71 -2.02
N TRP A 126 -8.57 -3.87 -2.66
CA TRP A 126 -9.52 -4.30 -3.66
C TRP A 126 -10.49 -5.35 -3.09
N ASP A 127 -11.69 -5.40 -3.64
CA ASP A 127 -12.68 -6.45 -3.40
C ASP A 127 -12.11 -7.84 -3.73
N SER A 128 -11.43 -7.96 -4.87
CA SER A 128 -10.76 -9.18 -5.31
C SER A 128 -9.50 -8.89 -6.15
N ASP A 129 -8.72 -9.94 -6.41
CA ASP A 129 -7.61 -9.92 -7.36
C ASP A 129 -8.08 -9.68 -8.81
N ILE A 130 -9.27 -10.17 -9.16
CA ILE A 130 -9.91 -9.96 -10.47
C ILE A 130 -10.20 -8.47 -10.70
N ASP A 131 -10.80 -7.79 -9.71
CA ASP A 131 -11.10 -6.35 -9.82
C ASP A 131 -9.83 -5.52 -10.05
N PHE A 132 -8.75 -5.85 -9.31
CA PHE A 132 -7.44 -5.26 -9.54
C PHE A 132 -6.93 -5.55 -10.96
N PHE A 133 -6.96 -6.81 -11.41
CA PHE A 133 -6.39 -7.20 -12.69
C PHE A 133 -7.12 -6.53 -13.87
N ASP A 134 -8.45 -6.49 -13.82
CA ASP A 134 -9.29 -5.84 -14.82
C ASP A 134 -8.98 -4.34 -14.90
N TRP A 135 -8.83 -3.67 -13.75
CA TRP A 135 -8.43 -2.27 -13.74
C TRP A 135 -6.98 -2.08 -14.22
N ASN A 136 -6.04 -2.90 -13.74
CA ASN A 136 -4.62 -2.75 -14.01
C ASN A 136 -4.29 -2.92 -15.50
N THR A 137 -5.04 -3.75 -16.21
CA THR A 137 -4.87 -3.99 -17.65
C THR A 137 -5.70 -3.04 -18.53
N SER A 138 -6.58 -2.25 -17.93
CA SER A 138 -7.41 -1.27 -18.64
C SER A 138 -6.59 -0.12 -19.20
N ALA A 139 -6.89 0.28 -20.44
CA ALA A 139 -6.33 1.49 -21.04
C ALA A 139 -6.71 2.78 -20.28
N LYS A 140 -7.70 2.72 -19.39
CA LYS A 140 -8.07 3.84 -18.51
C LYS A 140 -7.16 3.97 -17.29
N ASN A 141 -6.31 2.97 -17.01
CA ASN A 141 -5.37 3.06 -15.90
C ASN A 141 -4.16 3.91 -16.26
N GLU A 142 -4.33 5.21 -16.13
CA GLU A 142 -3.26 6.19 -16.34
C GLU A 142 -2.12 6.06 -15.33
N LEU A 143 -2.28 5.36 -14.20
CA LEU A 143 -1.19 5.17 -13.22
C LEU A 143 -0.07 4.26 -13.75
N ASN A 144 -0.34 3.45 -14.78
CA ASN A 144 0.68 2.60 -15.41
C ASN A 144 1.76 3.39 -16.17
N GLN A 145 1.53 4.67 -16.45
CA GLN A 145 2.54 5.52 -17.11
C GLN A 145 3.64 6.00 -16.16
N PHE A 146 3.47 5.81 -14.85
CA PHE A 146 4.45 6.20 -13.85
C PHE A 146 5.46 5.07 -13.66
N GLY A 147 6.68 5.30 -14.10
CA GLY A 147 7.79 4.36 -13.93
C GLY A 147 8.27 4.27 -12.49
N TYR A 148 9.17 3.33 -12.21
CA TYR A 148 9.85 3.20 -10.92
C TYR A 148 11.36 3.14 -11.09
N ASN A 149 12.07 4.09 -10.48
CA ASN A 149 13.50 4.32 -10.71
C ASN A 149 13.81 4.51 -12.21
N GLU A 150 14.61 3.62 -12.80
CA GLU A 150 14.98 3.65 -14.22
C GLU A 150 14.00 2.84 -15.10
N ASN A 151 13.04 2.12 -14.50
CA ASN A 151 12.06 1.34 -15.24
C ASN A 151 10.91 2.22 -15.73
N SER A 152 10.40 1.92 -16.93
CA SER A 152 9.24 2.59 -17.52
C SER A 152 7.92 2.25 -16.84
N GLU A 153 7.88 1.16 -16.07
CA GLU A 153 6.70 0.65 -15.40
C GLU A 153 6.83 0.79 -13.88
N PRO A 154 5.70 0.93 -13.17
CA PRO A 154 5.71 0.93 -11.71
C PRO A 154 6.06 -0.45 -11.18
N TYR A 155 6.67 -0.51 -9.99
CA TYR A 155 6.83 -1.78 -9.29
C TYR A 155 5.56 -2.08 -8.49
N ILE A 156 4.91 -3.20 -8.79
CA ILE A 156 3.68 -3.62 -8.12
C ILE A 156 3.97 -4.91 -7.33
N SER A 157 3.48 -4.96 -6.10
CA SER A 157 3.48 -6.18 -5.28
C SER A 157 2.12 -6.40 -4.64
N HIS A 158 1.76 -7.67 -4.50
CA HIS A 158 0.43 -8.06 -4.08
C HIS A 158 0.46 -8.86 -2.80
N PHE A 159 -0.51 -8.59 -1.93
CA PHE A 159 -0.64 -9.27 -0.65
C PHE A 159 -2.09 -9.57 -0.32
N VAL A 160 -2.29 -10.55 0.54
CA VAL A 160 -3.56 -10.85 1.20
C VAL A 160 -3.30 -10.93 2.71
N ILE A 161 -4.37 -10.91 3.51
CA ILE A 161 -4.23 -11.10 4.95
C ILE A 161 -3.62 -12.47 5.22
N ALA A 162 -2.54 -12.50 6.00
CA ALA A 162 -1.92 -13.75 6.38
C ALA A 162 -2.89 -14.54 7.26
N PRO A 163 -3.15 -15.82 6.97
CA PRO A 163 -4.02 -16.64 7.81
C PRO A 163 -3.42 -16.75 9.21
N GLU A 164 -4.25 -16.93 10.24
CA GLU A 164 -3.73 -17.23 11.57
C GLU A 164 -2.99 -18.58 11.55
N LYS A 165 -1.84 -18.66 12.24
CA LYS A 165 -1.21 -19.96 12.49
C LYS A 165 -2.10 -20.68 13.49
N LYS A 166 -2.73 -21.77 13.07
CA LYS A 166 -3.28 -22.74 14.02
C LYS A 166 -2.11 -23.25 14.85
N GLU A 167 -2.13 -23.01 16.16
CA GLU A 167 -1.18 -23.65 17.07
C GLU A 167 -1.31 -25.16 16.85
N LYS A 168 -0.20 -25.83 16.51
CA LYS A 168 -0.15 -27.28 16.51
C LYS A 168 -0.28 -27.69 17.99
N GLN A 169 -1.46 -28.22 18.34
CA GLN A 169 -1.69 -28.92 19.61
C GLN A 169 -0.74 -30.10 19.75
#